data_AF-A0AAV2B8A5-F1
#
_entry.id   AF-A0AAV2B8A5-F1
#
_cell.length_a   1.000
_cell.length_b   1.000
_cell.length_c   1.000
_cell.angle_alpha   90.00
_cell.angle_beta   90.00
_cell.angle_gamma   90.00
#
_symmetry.space_group_name_H-M   'P 1'
#
loop_
_entity.id
_entity.type
_entity.pdbx_description
1 polymer ?
#
loop_
_entity_poly.entity_id
_entity_poly.type
_entity_poly.pdbx_seq_one_letter_code
_entity_poly.pdbx_strand_id
1 'polypeptide(L)'
;MHFSQVLEDASRTPCALVYREIRQRCYGVLFNCYVAPHTPTNPGRTRAGGEVIVKEWCAYQGNFLEKPELVKPLPLKVSSLAGKDQIPTIDDLWFNLTEKEKLWMFWRILHIPMEFEFLVNLHKDQVVLACVLSSLIGGLKLSPLVKPLEVATLVAQSLWKKEIEELENLPIPWLDPANINLCTLFLIGVSTVFLVSSTCGSPLPLEHIMPWRYFDGKLFHYLYNKATIKPSIHDLCRDTEETMKEFYKLLHIVTSNTIYDVDKFNWKSIFEDFEG
;
A
#
# COMPACT_ATOMS: atom_id res chain seq x y z
N MET A 1 -13.47 31.44 11.37
CA MET A 1 -13.55 30.15 10.64
C MET A 1 -12.76 29.13 11.43
N HIS A 2 -13.43 28.23 12.14
CA HIS A 2 -12.77 27.08 12.77
C HIS A 2 -12.27 26.17 11.66
N PHE A 3 -10.96 25.96 11.57
CA PHE A 3 -10.37 24.97 10.69
C PHE A 3 -10.94 23.59 11.06
N SER A 4 -11.53 22.95 10.05
CA SER A 4 -11.81 21.53 9.92
C SER A 4 -11.01 20.70 10.91
N GLN A 5 -11.68 20.13 11.93
CA GLN A 5 -11.12 19.00 12.67
C GLN A 5 -10.70 17.96 11.63
N VAL A 6 -9.42 17.62 11.61
CA VAL A 6 -8.89 16.58 10.71
C VAL A 6 -9.74 15.33 10.96
N LEU A 7 -10.40 14.83 9.92
CA LEU A 7 -11.32 13.67 9.96
C LEU A 7 -10.61 12.35 10.34
N GLU A 8 -9.34 12.40 10.73
CA GLU A 8 -8.56 11.24 11.15
C GLU A 8 -8.98 10.83 12.56
N ASP A 9 -9.21 9.53 12.73
CA ASP A 9 -9.29 8.91 14.05
C ASP A 9 -7.98 9.14 14.80
N ALA A 10 -8.04 9.95 15.87
CA ALA A 10 -6.92 10.29 16.74
C ALA A 10 -6.22 9.06 17.37
N SER A 11 -6.84 7.88 17.34
CA SER A 11 -6.25 6.63 17.82
C SER A 11 -5.25 5.99 16.83
N ARG A 12 -5.26 6.39 15.56
CA ARG A 12 -4.40 5.83 14.51
C ARG A 12 -3.29 6.80 14.13
N THR A 13 -2.17 6.23 13.69
CA THR A 13 -1.09 7.01 13.09
C THR A 13 -1.63 7.78 11.86
N PRO A 14 -1.44 9.10 11.79
CA PRO A 14 -1.87 9.90 10.65
C PRO A 14 -1.39 9.36 9.31
N CYS A 15 -2.24 9.34 8.30
CA CYS A 15 -1.92 8.72 7.00
C CYS A 15 -0.71 9.41 6.34
N ALA A 16 -0.57 10.72 6.56
CA ALA A 16 0.57 11.51 6.09
C ALA A 16 1.89 10.97 6.62
N LEU A 17 1.92 10.50 7.87
CA LEU A 17 3.10 9.91 8.51
C LEU A 17 3.32 8.47 8.08
N VAL A 18 2.25 7.68 7.97
CA VAL A 18 2.30 6.26 7.54
C VAL A 18 3.06 6.11 6.22
N TYR A 19 2.74 6.94 5.23
CA TYR A 19 3.32 6.85 3.89
C TYR A 19 4.53 7.78 3.66
N ARG A 20 5.01 8.49 4.70
CA ARG A 20 6.08 9.49 4.57
C ARG A 20 7.38 8.91 4.04
N GLU A 21 7.84 7.79 4.57
CA GLU A 21 9.10 7.19 4.11
C GLU A 21 9.06 6.77 2.64
N ILE A 22 7.91 6.33 2.14
CA ILE A 22 7.73 6.00 0.72
C ILE A 22 7.89 7.27 -0.13
N ARG A 23 7.25 8.37 0.26
CA ARG A 23 7.44 9.67 -0.42
C ARG A 23 8.90 10.15 -0.36
N GLN A 24 9.57 9.98 0.78
CA GLN A 24 10.98 10.32 0.91
C GLN A 24 11.88 9.52 -0.02
N ARG A 25 11.59 8.23 -0.24
CA ARG A 25 12.29 7.40 -1.21
C ARG A 25 11.97 7.81 -2.65
N CYS A 26 10.73 8.21 -2.95
CA CYS A 26 10.38 8.83 -4.22
C CYS A 26 11.22 10.09 -4.49
N TYR A 27 11.32 11.00 -3.51
CA TYR A 27 12.21 12.17 -3.63
C TYR A 27 13.65 11.73 -3.87
N GLY A 28 14.09 10.65 -3.21
CA GLY A 28 15.40 10.06 -3.40
C GLY A 28 15.67 9.73 -4.86
N VAL A 29 14.69 9.10 -5.53
CA VAL A 29 14.76 8.77 -6.95
C VAL A 29 14.69 10.01 -7.84
N LEU A 30 13.68 10.84 -7.63
CA LEU A 30 13.41 12.02 -8.46
C LEU A 30 14.58 13.01 -8.50
N PHE A 31 15.33 13.13 -7.40
CA PHE A 31 16.50 14.00 -7.31
C PHE A 31 17.84 13.27 -7.50
N ASN A 32 17.81 12.01 -7.97
CA ASN A 32 18.99 11.14 -8.13
C ASN A 32 19.86 11.02 -6.86
N CYS A 33 19.27 11.24 -5.68
CA CYS A 33 19.99 11.17 -4.41
C CYS A 33 20.45 9.75 -4.09
N TYR A 34 19.72 8.71 -4.53
CA TYR A 34 20.10 7.31 -4.31
C TYR A 34 21.38 6.88 -5.04
N VAL A 35 21.85 7.66 -6.03
CA VAL A 35 23.08 7.36 -6.79
C VAL A 35 24.31 8.14 -6.31
N ALA A 36 24.16 9.02 -5.31
CA ALA A 36 25.29 9.74 -4.75
C ALA A 36 26.17 8.82 -3.86
N PRO A 37 27.48 9.08 -3.72
CA PRO A 37 28.32 8.40 -2.75
C PRO A 37 27.80 8.70 -1.33
N HIS A 38 27.04 7.77 -0.77
CA HIS A 38 26.39 7.92 0.53
C HIS A 38 27.42 7.82 1.65
N THR A 39 27.38 8.77 2.58
CA THR A 39 27.77 8.48 3.96
C THR A 39 26.49 8.28 4.77
N PRO A 40 26.40 7.26 5.65
CA PRO A 40 25.21 7.03 6.49
C PRO A 40 24.77 8.27 7.30
N THR A 41 25.70 9.20 7.50
CA THR A 41 25.55 10.43 8.27
C THR A 41 24.93 11.60 7.51
N ASN A 42 24.74 11.53 6.18
CA ASN A 42 24.21 12.67 5.41
C ASN A 42 23.33 12.26 4.20
N PRO A 43 22.13 11.71 4.44
CA PRO A 43 21.17 11.36 3.37
C PRO A 43 20.63 12.61 2.64
N GLY A 44 20.16 12.42 1.40
CA GLY A 44 19.42 13.46 0.66
C GLY A 44 20.29 14.47 -0.10
N ARG A 45 21.49 14.06 -0.52
CA ARG A 45 22.36 14.89 -1.39
C ARG A 45 22.32 14.40 -2.82
N THR A 46 22.38 15.33 -3.77
CA THR A 46 22.52 15.01 -5.21
C THR A 46 23.96 14.53 -5.49
N ARG A 47 24.20 13.99 -6.70
CA ARG A 47 25.57 13.64 -7.16
C ARG A 47 26.54 14.83 -7.09
N ALA A 48 26.05 16.06 -7.29
CA ALA A 48 26.85 17.28 -7.21
C ALA A 48 27.05 17.78 -5.75
N GLY A 49 26.58 17.03 -4.75
CA GLY A 49 26.69 17.39 -3.35
C GLY A 49 25.67 18.42 -2.85
N GLY A 50 24.71 18.84 -3.68
CA GLY A 50 23.63 19.75 -3.27
C GLY A 50 22.66 19.06 -2.31
N GLU A 51 22.24 19.74 -1.24
CA GLU A 51 21.24 19.23 -0.31
C GLU A 51 19.83 19.41 -0.88
N VAL A 52 19.00 18.38 -0.75
CA VAL A 52 17.59 18.40 -1.15
C VAL A 52 16.71 18.41 0.08
N ILE A 53 15.83 19.41 0.17
CA ILE A 53 14.81 19.53 1.20
C ILE A 53 13.47 19.78 0.52
N VAL A 54 12.50 18.90 0.78
CA VAL A 54 11.13 19.03 0.30
C VAL A 54 10.27 19.63 1.41
N LYS A 55 9.44 20.60 1.06
CA LYS A 55 8.47 21.21 1.97
C LYS A 55 7.14 20.47 1.84
N GLU A 56 6.79 19.64 2.82
CA GLU A 56 5.49 18.96 2.87
C GLU A 56 4.48 19.77 3.70
N TRP A 57 3.24 19.86 3.21
CA TRP A 57 2.11 20.41 3.94
C TRP A 57 1.12 19.29 4.22
N CYS A 58 1.13 18.78 5.45
CA CYS A 58 0.26 17.68 5.87
C CYS A 58 -0.48 18.09 7.16
N ALA A 59 -1.81 18.10 7.13
CA ALA A 59 -2.60 18.32 8.33
C ALA A 59 -2.77 16.99 9.07
N TYR A 60 -2.48 16.98 10.36
CA TYR A 60 -2.76 15.85 11.26
C TYR A 60 -2.74 16.33 12.71
N GLN A 61 -3.14 15.48 13.65
CA GLN A 61 -3.09 15.84 15.08
C GLN A 61 -1.66 16.22 15.51
N GLY A 62 -1.46 17.47 15.89
CA GLY A 62 -0.14 18.02 16.22
C GLY A 62 0.53 18.83 15.10
N ASN A 63 -0.03 18.85 13.89
CA ASN A 63 0.40 19.73 12.79
C ASN A 63 -0.79 20.49 12.18
N PHE A 64 -0.91 21.78 12.54
CA PHE A 64 -1.99 22.67 12.11
C PHE A 64 -1.69 23.43 10.80
N LEU A 65 -0.70 23.00 10.01
CA LEU A 65 -0.30 23.65 8.76
C LEU A 65 0.15 25.12 8.93
N GLU A 66 0.76 25.48 10.07
CA GLU A 66 1.32 26.83 10.25
C GLU A 66 2.63 27.03 9.47
N LYS A 67 3.43 25.96 9.36
CA LYS A 67 4.69 25.92 8.60
C LYS A 67 4.82 24.57 7.91
N PRO A 68 5.52 24.49 6.76
CA PRO A 68 5.77 23.21 6.12
C PRO A 68 6.72 22.37 6.94
N GLU A 69 6.53 21.05 6.89
CA GLU A 69 7.51 20.09 7.39
C GLU A 69 8.66 19.99 6.38
N LEU A 70 9.90 20.07 6.87
CA LEU A 70 11.10 19.95 6.03
C LEU A 70 11.53 18.48 5.99
N VAL A 71 11.30 17.86 4.84
CA VAL A 71 11.48 16.43 4.64
C VAL A 71 12.67 16.20 3.70
N LYS A 72 13.65 15.41 4.15
CA LYS A 72 14.80 15.04 3.31
C LYS A 72 14.53 13.73 2.56
N PRO A 73 15.06 13.57 1.34
CA PRO A 73 15.01 12.30 0.65
C PRO A 73 15.68 11.18 1.46
N LEU A 74 15.08 10.00 1.45
CA LEU A 74 15.70 8.80 2.01
C LEU A 74 16.47 8.07 0.91
N PRO A 75 17.74 7.69 1.15
CA PRO A 75 18.52 6.95 0.18
C PRO A 75 17.91 5.55 0.00
N LEU A 76 17.85 5.08 -1.24
CA LEU A 76 17.51 3.70 -1.53
C LEU A 76 18.76 2.84 -1.43
N LYS A 77 18.70 1.78 -0.62
CA LYS A 77 19.76 0.76 -0.57
C LYS A 77 19.65 -0.14 -1.81
N VAL A 78 20.21 0.32 -2.92
CA VAL A 78 20.34 -0.45 -4.17
C VAL A 78 21.80 -0.90 -4.26
N SER A 79 22.09 -2.12 -3.84
CA SER A 79 23.45 -2.68 -3.91
C SER A 79 23.82 -3.15 -5.31
N SER A 80 22.83 -3.51 -6.13
CA SER A 80 22.92 -3.74 -7.58
C SER A 80 21.49 -3.80 -8.13
N LEU A 81 21.27 -3.23 -9.32
CA LEU A 81 19.99 -3.36 -10.03
C LEU A 81 20.05 -4.65 -10.85
N ALA A 82 19.29 -5.68 -10.49
CA ALA A 82 19.13 -6.88 -11.33
C ALA A 82 20.46 -7.48 -11.87
N GLY A 83 21.55 -7.43 -11.09
CA GLY A 83 22.87 -7.91 -11.51
C GLY A 83 23.74 -6.92 -12.29
N LYS A 84 23.34 -5.65 -12.42
CA LYS A 84 24.14 -4.55 -13.01
C LYS A 84 24.95 -3.83 -11.93
N ASP A 85 26.22 -3.54 -12.25
CA ASP A 85 27.18 -2.86 -11.37
C ASP A 85 26.87 -1.37 -11.14
N GLN A 86 26.04 -0.76 -12.00
CA GLN A 86 25.71 0.66 -11.94
C GLN A 86 24.25 0.90 -11.56
N ILE A 87 24.05 1.81 -10.61
CA ILE A 87 22.72 2.27 -10.20
C ILE A 87 22.18 3.19 -11.31
N PRO A 88 21.00 2.90 -11.89
CA PRO A 88 20.43 3.69 -12.99
C PRO A 88 20.14 5.12 -12.54
N THR A 89 20.29 6.11 -13.43
CA THR A 89 19.72 7.45 -13.23
C THR A 89 18.19 7.44 -13.39
N ILE A 90 17.54 8.55 -13.06
CA ILE A 90 16.12 8.76 -13.38
C ILE A 90 15.82 8.65 -14.88
N ASP A 91 16.70 9.17 -15.74
CA ASP A 91 16.54 9.09 -17.19
C ASP A 91 16.67 7.63 -17.66
N ASP A 92 17.63 6.89 -17.11
CA ASP A 92 17.73 5.46 -17.38
C ASP A 92 16.48 4.71 -16.93
N LEU A 93 16.00 4.99 -15.72
CA LEU A 93 14.80 4.38 -15.16
C LEU A 93 13.57 4.57 -16.06
N TRP A 94 13.38 5.77 -16.60
CA TRP A 94 12.19 6.08 -17.38
C TRP A 94 12.28 5.59 -18.83
N PHE A 95 13.45 5.69 -19.46
CA PHE A 95 13.57 5.53 -20.91
C PHE A 95 14.37 4.29 -21.34
N ASN A 96 15.25 3.78 -20.48
CA ASN A 96 16.21 2.73 -20.86
C ASN A 96 15.97 1.38 -20.14
N LEU A 97 15.28 1.39 -18.99
CA LEU A 97 14.98 0.17 -18.24
C LEU A 97 13.74 -0.55 -18.77
N THR A 98 13.78 -1.87 -18.65
CA THR A 98 12.63 -2.75 -18.94
C THR A 98 11.53 -2.59 -17.88
N GLU A 99 10.31 -3.00 -18.23
CA GLU A 99 9.17 -2.96 -17.29
C GLU A 99 9.44 -3.76 -16.00
N LYS A 100 10.14 -4.90 -16.09
CA LYS A 100 10.53 -5.69 -14.90
C LYS A 100 11.53 -4.94 -14.01
N GLU A 101 12.48 -4.23 -14.60
CA GLU A 101 13.46 -3.42 -13.85
C GLU A 101 12.80 -2.19 -13.22
N LYS A 102 11.86 -1.54 -13.91
CA LYS A 102 11.03 -0.46 -13.35
C LYS A 102 10.17 -0.98 -12.20
N LEU A 103 9.56 -2.15 -12.34
CA LEU A 103 8.77 -2.79 -11.29
C LEU A 103 9.64 -3.18 -10.08
N TRP A 104 10.90 -3.56 -10.31
CA TRP A 104 11.86 -3.80 -9.24
C TRP A 104 12.18 -2.52 -8.47
N MET A 105 12.40 -1.40 -9.16
CA MET A 105 12.57 -0.09 -8.51
C MET A 105 11.33 0.33 -7.74
N PHE A 106 10.14 0.10 -8.30
CA PHE A 106 8.86 0.33 -7.64
C PHE A 106 8.77 -0.44 -6.31
N TRP A 107 9.10 -1.73 -6.33
CA TRP A 107 9.14 -2.57 -5.13
C TRP A 107 10.15 -2.06 -4.08
N ARG A 108 11.34 -1.62 -4.52
CA ARG A 108 12.37 -1.04 -3.64
C ARG A 108 11.95 0.27 -2.98
N ILE A 109 11.23 1.12 -3.71
CA ILE A 109 10.72 2.40 -3.17
C ILE A 109 9.63 2.13 -2.13
N LEU A 110 8.73 1.18 -2.40
CA LEU A 110 7.70 0.78 -1.43
C LEU A 110 8.32 0.19 -0.15
N HIS A 111 9.43 -0.54 -0.28
CA HIS A 111 10.13 -1.17 0.85
C HIS A 111 9.18 -2.00 1.71
N ILE A 112 8.41 -2.86 1.05
CA ILE A 112 7.40 -3.72 1.65
C ILE A 112 7.95 -5.14 1.91
N PRO A 113 7.39 -5.90 2.87
CA PRO A 113 7.82 -7.27 3.16
C PRO A 113 7.53 -8.28 2.04
N MET A 114 6.46 -8.06 1.26
CA MET A 114 6.08 -8.94 0.16
C MET A 114 7.24 -9.12 -0.81
N GLU A 115 7.49 -10.37 -1.22
CA GLU A 115 8.61 -10.67 -2.12
C GLU A 115 8.39 -10.12 -3.54
N PHE A 116 9.49 -9.77 -4.20
CA PHE A 116 9.43 -9.25 -5.56
C PHE A 116 8.84 -10.26 -6.56
N GLU A 117 9.09 -11.56 -6.37
CA GLU A 117 8.57 -12.59 -7.28
C GLU A 117 7.03 -12.70 -7.20
N PHE A 118 6.44 -12.50 -6.02
CA PHE A 118 4.99 -12.40 -5.92
C PHE A 118 4.45 -11.19 -6.69
N LEU A 119 5.10 -10.03 -6.55
CA LEU A 119 4.70 -8.82 -7.28
C LEU A 119 4.69 -9.03 -8.80
N VAL A 120 5.70 -9.72 -9.35
CA VAL A 120 5.83 -9.99 -10.79
C VAL A 120 4.74 -10.93 -11.30
N ASN A 121 4.31 -11.89 -10.49
CA ASN A 121 3.34 -12.92 -10.88
C ASN A 121 1.89 -12.59 -10.52
N LEU A 122 1.64 -11.46 -9.83
CA LEU A 122 0.29 -10.99 -9.51
C LEU A 122 -0.48 -10.57 -10.76
N HIS A 123 -1.80 -10.74 -10.72
CA HIS A 123 -2.66 -10.09 -11.71
C HIS A 123 -2.52 -8.57 -11.59
N LYS A 124 -2.45 -7.86 -12.71
CA LYS A 124 -2.14 -6.42 -12.70
C LYS A 124 -3.11 -5.60 -11.85
N ASP A 125 -4.40 -5.95 -11.86
CA ASP A 125 -5.42 -5.29 -11.05
C ASP A 125 -5.26 -5.53 -9.53
N GLN A 126 -4.50 -6.55 -9.11
CA GLN A 126 -4.27 -6.87 -7.70
C GLN A 126 -3.01 -6.20 -7.14
N VAL A 127 -2.12 -5.71 -8.00
CA VAL A 127 -0.80 -5.20 -7.60
C VAL A 127 -0.91 -4.05 -6.59
N VAL A 128 -1.79 -3.08 -6.85
CA VAL A 128 -1.90 -1.91 -5.96
C VAL A 128 -2.45 -2.32 -4.60
N LEU A 129 -3.53 -3.11 -4.56
CA LEU A 129 -4.10 -3.61 -3.31
C LEU A 129 -3.07 -4.40 -2.50
N ALA A 130 -2.32 -5.30 -3.15
CA ALA A 130 -1.30 -6.10 -2.50
C ALA A 130 -0.17 -5.24 -1.90
N CYS A 131 0.29 -4.23 -2.64
CA CYS A 131 1.32 -3.31 -2.17
C CYS A 131 0.85 -2.47 -0.97
N VAL A 132 -0.37 -1.94 -1.02
CA VAL A 132 -0.94 -1.15 0.08
C VAL A 132 -1.13 -2.00 1.32
N LEU A 133 -1.72 -3.20 1.20
CA LEU A 133 -1.91 -4.09 2.33
C LEU A 133 -0.58 -4.56 2.93
N SER A 134 0.37 -4.99 2.10
CA SER A 134 1.70 -5.40 2.58
C SER A 134 2.41 -4.24 3.31
N SER A 135 2.26 -3.00 2.83
CA SER A 135 2.77 -1.79 3.49
C SER A 135 2.08 -1.52 4.83
N LEU A 136 0.76 -1.68 4.93
CA LEU A 136 0.00 -1.45 6.15
C LEU A 136 0.22 -2.52 7.22
N ILE A 137 0.46 -3.76 6.80
CA ILE A 137 0.76 -4.87 7.72
C ILE A 137 2.22 -4.79 8.19
N GLY A 138 3.15 -4.53 7.27
CA GLY A 138 4.59 -4.49 7.53
C GLY A 138 5.15 -3.14 8.01
N GLY A 139 4.30 -2.15 8.27
CA GLY A 139 4.68 -0.74 8.42
C GLY A 139 5.80 -0.44 9.45
N LEU A 140 6.55 0.63 9.17
CA LEU A 140 7.48 1.40 10.02
C LEU A 140 7.92 0.77 11.36
N LYS A 141 8.62 -0.38 11.35
CA LYS A 141 9.26 -0.98 12.55
C LYS A 141 8.31 -1.15 13.78
N LEU A 142 7.00 -1.13 13.55
CA LEU A 142 5.95 -1.10 14.57
C LEU A 142 4.87 -2.14 14.23
N SER A 143 3.99 -2.38 15.20
CA SER A 143 2.80 -3.22 15.06
C SER A 143 1.98 -2.88 13.79
N PRO A 144 1.27 -3.85 13.19
CA PRO A 144 0.43 -3.60 12.03
C PRO A 144 -0.57 -2.47 12.26
N LEU A 145 -0.83 -1.70 11.20
CA LEU A 145 -1.80 -0.61 11.19
C LEU A 145 -3.22 -1.09 10.86
N VAL A 146 -3.35 -2.36 10.51
CA VAL A 146 -4.61 -3.04 10.14
C VAL A 146 -4.74 -4.35 10.90
N LYS A 147 -5.98 -4.76 11.16
CA LYS A 147 -6.34 -6.02 11.83
C LYS A 147 -6.51 -7.15 10.81
N PRO A 148 -6.40 -8.43 11.21
CA PRO A 148 -6.59 -9.57 10.31
C PRO A 148 -7.93 -9.56 9.56
N LEU A 149 -9.03 -9.26 10.27
CA LEU A 149 -10.37 -9.17 9.69
C LEU A 149 -10.48 -8.06 8.62
N GLU A 150 -9.83 -6.92 8.86
CA GLU A 150 -9.76 -5.79 7.93
C GLU A 150 -9.01 -6.19 6.65
N VAL A 151 -7.87 -6.88 6.80
CA VAL A 151 -7.07 -7.41 5.68
C VAL A 151 -7.89 -8.41 4.85
N ALA A 152 -8.47 -9.42 5.50
CA ALA A 152 -9.29 -10.42 4.82
C ALA A 152 -10.48 -9.78 4.09
N THR A 153 -11.16 -8.81 4.70
CA THR A 153 -12.29 -8.13 4.05
C THR A 153 -11.83 -7.31 2.83
N LEU A 154 -10.71 -6.58 2.93
CA LEU A 154 -10.15 -5.83 1.81
C LEU A 154 -9.73 -6.75 0.65
N VAL A 155 -9.16 -7.92 0.94
CA VAL A 155 -8.85 -8.96 -0.06
C VAL A 155 -10.14 -9.48 -0.69
N ALA A 156 -11.12 -9.92 0.10
CA ALA A 156 -12.36 -10.50 -0.40
C ALA A 156 -13.14 -9.53 -1.31
N GLN A 157 -13.33 -8.28 -0.89
CA GLN A 157 -14.09 -7.29 -1.69
C GLN A 157 -13.42 -6.96 -3.04
N SER A 158 -12.11 -7.17 -3.14
CA SER A 158 -11.35 -6.92 -4.38
C SER A 158 -11.58 -8.00 -5.44
N LEU A 159 -11.97 -9.20 -5.01
CA LEU A 159 -12.21 -10.36 -5.87
C LEU A 159 -13.66 -10.47 -6.33
N TRP A 160 -14.56 -9.68 -5.75
CA TRP A 160 -15.93 -9.61 -6.20
C TRP A 160 -15.99 -9.00 -7.60
N LYS A 161 -16.44 -9.79 -8.57
CA LYS A 161 -16.91 -9.33 -9.88
C LYS A 161 -18.30 -8.71 -9.64
N LYS A 162 -18.38 -7.38 -9.67
CA LYS A 162 -19.53 -6.58 -9.21
C LYS A 162 -20.40 -6.17 -10.38
N GLU A 163 -21.71 -6.29 -10.24
CA GLU A 163 -22.67 -5.58 -11.09
C GLU A 163 -23.18 -4.33 -10.36
N ILE A 164 -23.47 -3.26 -11.11
CA ILE A 164 -23.91 -1.98 -10.53
C ILE A 164 -25.18 -2.17 -9.70
N GLU A 165 -26.14 -2.95 -10.22
CA GLU A 165 -27.42 -3.24 -9.56
C GLU A 165 -27.21 -3.99 -8.22
N GLU A 166 -26.25 -4.91 -8.16
CA GLU A 166 -25.91 -5.62 -6.92
C GLU A 166 -25.39 -4.63 -5.87
N LEU A 167 -24.46 -3.74 -6.26
CA LEU A 167 -23.87 -2.74 -5.37
C LEU A 167 -24.91 -1.72 -4.88
N GLU A 168 -25.82 -1.28 -5.75
CA GLU A 168 -26.89 -0.34 -5.39
C GLU A 168 -27.81 -0.90 -4.31
N ASN A 169 -28.11 -2.18 -4.37
CA ASN A 169 -29.03 -2.84 -3.45
C ASN A 169 -28.38 -3.39 -2.17
N LEU A 170 -27.05 -3.25 -2.01
CA LEU A 170 -26.37 -3.70 -0.78
C LEU A 170 -26.90 -2.97 0.46
N PRO A 171 -27.41 -3.69 1.48
CA PRO A 171 -27.85 -3.08 2.72
C PRO A 171 -26.64 -2.72 3.58
N ILE A 172 -26.44 -1.42 3.86
CA ILE A 172 -25.48 -0.99 4.87
C ILE A 172 -26.25 -0.52 6.11
N PRO A 173 -26.39 -1.36 7.14
CA PRO A 173 -27.21 -1.01 8.29
C PRO A 173 -26.55 0.08 9.16
N TRP A 174 -25.21 0.18 9.17
CA TRP A 174 -24.47 1.26 9.82
C TRP A 174 -23.06 1.41 9.24
N LEU A 175 -22.47 2.58 9.46
CA LEU A 175 -21.07 2.87 9.16
C LEU A 175 -20.33 3.17 10.45
N ASP A 176 -19.22 2.46 10.66
CA ASP A 176 -18.30 2.72 11.77
C ASP A 176 -17.24 3.76 11.33
N PRO A 177 -17.06 4.87 12.07
CA PRO A 177 -15.99 5.83 11.81
C PRO A 177 -14.59 5.22 11.69
N ALA A 178 -14.28 4.15 12.44
CA ALA A 178 -12.98 3.46 12.35
C ALA A 178 -12.79 2.80 10.98
N ASN A 179 -13.87 2.24 10.41
CA ASN A 179 -13.86 1.64 9.07
C ASN A 179 -13.79 2.70 7.97
N ILE A 180 -14.44 3.86 8.14
CA ILE A 180 -14.29 4.98 7.21
C ILE A 180 -12.83 5.45 7.20
N ASN A 181 -12.22 5.58 8.37
CA ASN A 181 -10.81 5.93 8.50
C ASN A 181 -9.87 4.89 7.87
N LEU A 182 -10.20 3.60 7.97
CA LEU A 182 -9.47 2.54 7.27
C LEU A 182 -9.55 2.70 5.75
N CYS A 183 -10.74 2.94 5.20
CA CYS A 183 -10.94 3.19 3.78
C CYS A 183 -10.11 4.40 3.29
N THR A 184 -10.13 5.50 4.05
CA THR A 184 -9.31 6.69 3.77
C THR A 184 -7.83 6.36 3.79
N LEU A 185 -7.35 5.65 4.82
CA LEU A 185 -5.96 5.22 4.92
C LEU A 185 -5.54 4.37 3.70
N PHE A 186 -6.38 3.41 3.31
CA PHE A 186 -6.16 2.57 2.14
C PHE A 186 -6.09 3.39 0.84
N LEU A 187 -7.04 4.31 0.60
CA LEU A 187 -7.06 5.16 -0.61
C LEU A 187 -5.88 6.14 -0.69
N ILE A 188 -5.38 6.61 0.45
CA ILE A 188 -4.15 7.40 0.50
C ILE A 188 -2.93 6.51 0.20
N GLY A 189 -2.96 5.25 0.62
CA GLY A 189 -2.01 4.23 0.19
C GLY A 189 -2.04 4.01 -1.32
N VAL A 190 -3.22 3.89 -1.92
CA VAL A 190 -3.40 3.79 -3.38
C VAL A 190 -2.76 4.99 -4.09
N SER A 191 -3.05 6.20 -3.60
CA SER A 191 -2.47 7.44 -4.14
C SER A 191 -0.95 7.48 -4.01
N THR A 192 -0.42 6.92 -2.91
CA THR A 192 1.02 6.78 -2.69
C THR A 192 1.65 5.78 -3.66
N VAL A 193 1.01 4.63 -3.87
CA VAL A 193 1.47 3.63 -4.86
C VAL A 193 1.45 4.22 -6.28
N PHE A 194 0.45 5.03 -6.61
CA PHE A 194 0.40 5.77 -7.86
C PHE A 194 1.61 6.71 -8.02
N LEU A 195 1.95 7.48 -6.98
CA LEU A 195 3.16 8.32 -6.96
C LEU A 195 4.44 7.49 -7.20
N VAL A 196 4.54 6.31 -6.59
CA VAL A 196 5.68 5.40 -6.81
C VAL A 196 5.71 4.92 -8.26
N SER A 197 4.57 4.53 -8.84
CA SER A 197 4.46 4.12 -10.24
C SER A 197 4.96 5.23 -11.17
N SER A 198 4.50 6.47 -10.99
CA SER A 198 4.98 7.62 -11.78
C SER A 198 6.47 7.88 -11.58
N THR A 199 6.97 7.74 -10.35
CA THR A 199 8.41 7.88 -10.04
C THR A 199 9.25 6.85 -10.81
N CYS A 200 8.71 5.66 -11.06
CA CYS A 200 9.38 4.58 -11.77
C CYS A 200 9.18 4.60 -13.30
N GLY A 201 8.57 5.64 -13.86
CA GLY A 201 8.30 5.69 -15.31
C GLY A 201 7.17 4.75 -15.75
N SER A 202 6.19 4.53 -14.84
CA SER A 202 4.94 3.81 -15.09
C SER A 202 5.13 2.34 -15.52
N PRO A 203 5.63 1.45 -14.63
CA PRO A 203 5.81 0.01 -14.92
C PRO A 203 4.52 -0.78 -15.17
N LEU A 204 3.36 -0.15 -14.97
CA LEU A 204 2.04 -0.75 -15.09
C LEU A 204 1.14 0.17 -15.92
N PRO A 205 0.29 -0.38 -16.81
CA PRO A 205 -0.72 0.40 -17.51
C PRO A 205 -1.68 1.11 -16.54
N LEU A 206 -2.07 2.33 -16.90
CA LEU A 206 -2.89 3.21 -16.08
C LEU A 206 -4.25 2.57 -15.70
N GLU A 207 -4.84 1.79 -16.58
CA GLU A 207 -6.13 1.11 -16.36
C GLU A 207 -6.11 0.14 -15.17
N HIS A 208 -4.96 -0.49 -14.89
CA HIS A 208 -4.81 -1.49 -13.83
C HIS A 208 -4.52 -0.90 -12.45
N ILE A 209 -4.11 0.37 -12.39
CA ILE A 209 -3.79 1.04 -11.12
C ILE A 209 -4.98 1.82 -10.56
N MET A 210 -6.08 1.93 -11.31
CA MET A 210 -7.25 2.69 -10.91
C MET A 210 -8.02 2.03 -9.75
N PRO A 211 -8.42 2.80 -8.72
CA PRO A 211 -8.99 2.25 -7.48
C PRO A 211 -10.26 1.43 -7.67
N TRP A 212 -11.10 1.78 -8.65
CA TRP A 212 -12.35 1.06 -8.92
C TRP A 212 -12.15 -0.37 -9.41
N ARG A 213 -10.92 -0.76 -9.80
CA ARG A 213 -10.60 -2.14 -10.18
C ARG A 213 -10.58 -3.10 -9.00
N TYR A 214 -10.27 -2.61 -7.80
CA TYR A 214 -10.00 -3.46 -6.64
C TYR A 214 -10.60 -2.92 -5.35
N PHE A 215 -11.28 -1.77 -5.33
CA PHE A 215 -11.87 -1.22 -4.11
C PHE A 215 -13.26 -0.62 -4.37
N ASP A 216 -14.22 -1.02 -3.53
CA ASP A 216 -15.52 -0.37 -3.40
C ASP A 216 -15.84 -0.20 -1.91
N GLY A 217 -16.05 1.04 -1.47
CA GLY A 217 -16.27 1.36 -0.05
C GLY A 217 -17.59 0.81 0.48
N LYS A 218 -18.66 0.82 -0.33
CA LYS A 218 -19.97 0.31 0.07
C LYS A 218 -19.92 -1.20 0.29
N LEU A 219 -19.27 -1.92 -0.64
CA LEU A 219 -19.05 -3.35 -0.51
C LEU A 219 -18.14 -3.69 0.67
N PHE A 220 -17.05 -2.94 0.86
CA PHE A 220 -16.16 -3.15 2.00
C PHE A 220 -16.92 -3.08 3.33
N HIS A 221 -17.72 -2.03 3.54
CA HIS A 221 -18.51 -1.88 4.77
C HIS A 221 -19.55 -3.00 4.94
N TYR A 222 -20.22 -3.39 3.86
CA TYR A 222 -21.18 -4.51 3.90
C TYR A 222 -20.50 -5.82 4.33
N LEU A 223 -19.37 -6.18 3.71
CA LEU A 223 -18.65 -7.41 4.03
C LEU A 223 -18.02 -7.37 5.41
N TYR A 224 -17.46 -6.24 5.81
CA TYR A 224 -16.87 -6.07 7.13
C TYR A 224 -17.91 -6.26 8.23
N ASN A 225 -19.10 -5.65 8.07
CA ASN A 225 -20.19 -5.78 9.04
C ASN A 225 -20.66 -7.24 9.14
N LYS A 226 -20.82 -7.94 7.99
CA LYS A 226 -21.13 -9.38 7.99
C LYS A 226 -20.09 -10.19 8.72
N ALA A 227 -18.82 -10.00 8.38
CA ALA A 227 -17.72 -10.76 8.95
C ALA A 227 -17.47 -10.44 10.44
N THR A 228 -17.88 -9.27 10.92
CA THR A 228 -17.84 -8.94 12.36
C THR A 228 -18.91 -9.70 13.16
N ILE A 229 -20.09 -9.93 12.58
CA ILE A 229 -21.18 -10.66 13.23
C ILE A 229 -20.91 -12.16 13.20
N LYS A 230 -20.53 -12.67 12.03
CA LYS A 230 -20.23 -14.07 11.78
C LYS A 230 -19.06 -14.16 10.81
N PRO A 231 -17.82 -14.27 11.31
CA PRO A 231 -16.67 -14.46 10.45
C PRO A 231 -16.79 -15.78 9.69
N SER A 232 -16.77 -15.71 8.36
CA SER A 232 -16.70 -16.89 7.50
C SER A 232 -16.05 -16.54 6.17
N ILE A 233 -15.05 -17.32 5.77
CA ILE A 233 -14.41 -17.17 4.45
C ILE A 233 -15.40 -17.52 3.34
N HIS A 234 -16.23 -18.54 3.57
CA HIS A 234 -17.32 -18.92 2.69
C HIS A 234 -18.29 -17.76 2.42
N ASP A 235 -18.77 -17.11 3.48
CA ASP A 235 -19.66 -15.94 3.37
C ASP A 235 -18.97 -14.74 2.68
N LEU A 236 -17.68 -14.49 2.96
CA LEU A 236 -16.89 -13.43 2.32
C LEU A 236 -16.64 -13.68 0.82
N CYS A 237 -16.45 -14.94 0.44
CA CYS A 237 -16.15 -15.36 -0.93
C CYS A 237 -17.38 -15.80 -1.73
N ARG A 238 -18.60 -15.67 -1.18
CA ARG A 238 -19.87 -16.09 -1.82
C ARG A 238 -19.91 -17.58 -2.17
N ASP A 239 -19.24 -18.43 -1.40
CA ASP A 239 -19.18 -19.89 -1.61
C ASP A 239 -18.68 -20.35 -2.99
N THR A 240 -17.98 -19.49 -3.75
CA THR A 240 -17.43 -19.86 -5.04
C THR A 240 -16.00 -20.38 -4.89
N GLU A 241 -15.76 -21.64 -5.29
CA GLU A 241 -14.43 -22.27 -5.23
C GLU A 241 -13.35 -21.42 -5.93
N GLU A 242 -13.67 -20.83 -7.09
CA GLU A 242 -12.75 -19.94 -7.82
C GLU A 242 -12.34 -18.73 -6.98
N THR A 243 -13.30 -18.09 -6.31
CA THR A 243 -13.04 -16.88 -5.50
C THR A 243 -12.31 -17.23 -4.22
N MET A 244 -12.64 -18.34 -3.56
CA MET A 244 -11.93 -18.81 -2.38
C MET A 244 -10.46 -19.14 -2.70
N LYS A 245 -10.21 -19.82 -3.82
CA LYS A 245 -8.84 -20.12 -4.27
C LYS A 245 -8.04 -18.84 -4.50
N GLU A 246 -8.61 -17.86 -5.20
CA GLU A 246 -7.93 -16.59 -5.44
C GLU A 246 -7.80 -15.76 -4.16
N PHE A 247 -8.74 -15.86 -3.23
CA PHE A 247 -8.69 -15.25 -1.91
C PHE A 247 -7.49 -15.76 -1.11
N TYR A 248 -7.33 -17.08 -0.95
CA TYR A 248 -6.21 -17.65 -0.21
C TYR A 248 -4.87 -17.31 -0.85
N LYS A 249 -4.78 -17.38 -2.19
CA LYS A 249 -3.59 -16.99 -2.93
C LYS A 249 -3.22 -15.51 -2.69
N LEU A 250 -4.19 -14.61 -2.83
CA LEU A 250 -3.95 -13.18 -2.64
C LEU A 250 -3.64 -12.87 -1.16
N LEU A 251 -4.35 -13.50 -0.22
CA LEU A 251 -4.09 -13.36 1.22
C LEU A 251 -2.66 -13.80 1.58
N HIS A 252 -2.21 -14.95 1.07
CA HIS A 252 -0.84 -15.43 1.25
C HIS A 252 0.17 -14.41 0.72
N ILE A 253 -0.06 -13.87 -0.48
CA ILE A 253 0.84 -12.87 -1.08
C ILE A 253 0.91 -11.58 -0.25
N VAL A 254 -0.24 -11.00 0.12
CA VAL A 254 -0.26 -9.70 0.83
C VAL A 254 0.28 -9.79 2.25
N THR A 255 0.20 -10.98 2.87
CA THR A 255 0.67 -11.23 4.24
C THR A 255 2.06 -11.87 4.31
N SER A 256 2.65 -12.25 3.17
CA SER A 256 3.97 -12.87 3.11
C SER A 256 5.04 -12.04 3.84
N ASN A 257 5.88 -12.71 4.63
CA ASN A 257 6.93 -12.08 5.44
C ASN A 257 6.44 -11.01 6.44
N THR A 258 5.18 -11.13 6.88
CA THR A 258 4.60 -10.26 7.92
C THR A 258 4.19 -11.04 9.16
N ILE A 259 3.61 -10.36 10.16
CA ILE A 259 3.05 -11.05 11.33
C ILE A 259 1.72 -11.76 11.03
N TYR A 260 1.08 -11.47 9.89
CA TYR A 260 -0.17 -12.12 9.45
C TYR A 260 0.07 -13.19 8.39
N ASP A 261 1.34 -13.52 8.13
CA ASP A 261 1.77 -14.59 7.23
C ASP A 261 0.93 -15.86 7.49
N VAL A 262 0.30 -16.38 6.44
CA VAL A 262 -0.67 -17.48 6.53
C VAL A 262 -0.08 -18.71 7.24
N ASP A 263 1.22 -18.97 7.07
CA ASP A 263 1.90 -20.11 7.68
C ASP A 263 2.23 -19.89 9.17
N LYS A 264 2.15 -18.65 9.66
CA LYS A 264 2.60 -18.25 11.01
C LYS A 264 1.47 -17.73 11.90
N PHE A 265 0.48 -17.07 11.31
CA PHE A 265 -0.63 -16.45 12.03
C PHE A 265 -1.80 -17.42 12.17
N ASN A 266 -2.39 -17.49 13.36
CA ASN A 266 -3.55 -18.35 13.61
C ASN A 266 -4.84 -17.75 13.04
N TRP A 267 -5.02 -17.84 11.72
CA TRP A 267 -6.22 -17.35 11.02
C TRP A 267 -7.51 -18.05 11.49
N LYS A 268 -7.41 -19.28 12.02
CA LYS A 268 -8.55 -20.00 12.62
C LYS A 268 -9.12 -19.33 13.86
N SER A 269 -8.35 -18.45 14.51
CA SER A 269 -8.87 -17.61 15.61
C SER A 269 -9.79 -16.48 15.13
N ILE A 270 -9.75 -16.17 13.83
CA ILE A 270 -10.59 -15.15 13.19
C ILE A 270 -11.72 -15.81 12.42
N PHE A 271 -11.40 -16.84 11.63
CA PHE A 271 -12.32 -17.57 10.77
C PHE A 271 -12.22 -19.07 11.08
N GLU A 272 -13.21 -19.64 11.76
CA GLU A 272 -13.19 -21.08 12.11
C GLU A 272 -13.11 -21.98 10.87
N ASP A 273 -13.63 -21.52 9.73
CA ASP A 273 -13.64 -22.16 8.42
C ASP A 273 -12.39 -21.86 7.56
N PHE A 274 -11.29 -21.40 8.17
CA PHE A 274 -10.05 -21.14 7.44
C PHE A 274 -9.33 -22.44 7.03
N GLU A 275 -9.07 -22.60 5.73
CA GLU A 275 -8.46 -23.79 5.11
C GLU A 275 -7.10 -23.51 4.44
N GLY A 276 -6.62 -22.27 4.53
CA GLY A 276 -5.40 -21.79 3.87
C GLY A 276 -4.09 -22.21 4.53
#